data_AF-A0A945TWY9-F1
#
_entry.id   AF-A0A945TWY9-F1
#
_cell.length_a   1.000
_cell.length_b   1.000
_cell.length_c   1.000
_cell.angle_alpha   90.00
_cell.angle_beta   90.00
_cell.angle_gamma   90.00
#
_symmetry.space_group_name_H-M   'P 1'
#
loop_
_entity.id
_entity.type
_entity.pdbx_description
1 polymer ?
#
loop_
_entity_poly.entity_id
_entity_poly.type
_entity_poly.pdbx_seq_one_letter_code
_entity_poly.pdbx_strand_id
1 'polypeptide(L)'
;TDDFTLEWGVLAEDRWRLAHDERLRRSRVDDTPVYEQWLRVPGGDVILRTGVINDGVGRALVLEFDNASSSAVMVALAGHRAGVSLQADTELVLAAGEPWIRPARSAGALAVGDEIWEAVAAEPGADPAVGGGSAALLLAVPHRQSVQVMVAVEGPMPNRDQTPAEIAAGWRAVAGRALDIELPDAELTEAWRRVICDLIVEAGSNDPLAAAEAAWWLDLAGMADEADRGRGVLVAAAENGELTSDAAVAGLRALAGRDLIVGERSGIDQLADVLSALAGEDLDAETLELTADALEPIDPRAAKDARRLAARVAKTDAVYRGPHSRVGRGAATVLGSVVAGHMHGRRLQLLPTVADDWHGQPIDVRGLATAVGSVSFSVRWHGDRPALLWERIGGSDTVEIRCPGLDPGWCSTERSGEALLAPPATPATS
;
A
#
# COMPACT_ATOMS: atom_id res chain seq x y z
N THR A 1 -14.78 12.52 10.70
CA THR A 1 -15.21 12.42 9.29
C THR A 1 -16.68 12.16 9.32
N ASP A 2 -17.49 12.95 8.61
CA ASP A 2 -18.91 12.60 8.47
C ASP A 2 -18.98 11.41 7.51
N ASP A 3 -19.30 10.24 8.04
CA ASP A 3 -19.43 9.03 7.23
C ASP A 3 -20.49 9.24 6.15
N PHE A 4 -20.10 8.96 4.91
CA PHE A 4 -20.99 8.95 3.76
C PHE A 4 -20.83 7.62 3.01
N THR A 5 -21.86 7.21 2.28
CA THR A 5 -21.80 6.08 1.37
C THR A 5 -22.08 6.53 -0.05
N LEU A 6 -21.50 5.81 -1.01
CA LEU A 6 -21.77 5.99 -2.43
C LEU A 6 -22.33 4.70 -3.00
N GLU A 7 -23.36 4.84 -3.81
CA GLU A 7 -23.99 3.77 -4.56
C GLU A 7 -24.10 4.17 -6.01
N TRP A 8 -24.14 3.18 -6.90
CA TRP A 8 -24.32 3.44 -8.32
C TRP A 8 -25.14 2.34 -8.98
N GLY A 9 -25.74 2.69 -10.10
CA GLY A 9 -26.58 1.79 -10.88
C GLY A 9 -26.62 2.21 -12.33
N VAL A 10 -27.04 1.28 -13.19
CA VAL A 10 -27.16 1.52 -14.63
C VAL A 10 -28.56 1.16 -15.08
N LEU A 11 -29.24 2.11 -15.72
CA LEU A 11 -30.43 1.85 -16.52
C LEU A 11 -29.98 1.46 -17.92
N ALA A 12 -30.27 0.22 -18.30
CA ALA A 12 -30.04 -0.30 -19.64
C ALA A 12 -31.31 -1.00 -20.11
N GLU A 13 -31.73 -0.70 -21.34
CA GLU A 13 -33.09 -1.01 -21.83
C GLU A 13 -34.12 -0.37 -20.89
N ASP A 14 -34.89 -1.17 -20.14
CA ASP A 14 -35.97 -0.68 -19.27
C ASP A 14 -35.81 -1.10 -17.80
N ARG A 15 -34.59 -1.48 -17.38
CA ARG A 15 -34.33 -1.99 -16.01
C ARG A 15 -33.10 -1.36 -15.38
N TRP A 16 -33.26 -0.84 -14.15
CA TRP A 16 -32.16 -0.48 -13.28
C TRP A 16 -31.40 -1.71 -12.80
N ARG A 17 -30.08 -1.67 -12.91
CA ARG A 17 -29.13 -2.66 -12.41
C ARG A 17 -28.28 -1.99 -11.35
N LEU A 18 -28.54 -2.29 -10.08
CA LEU A 18 -27.84 -1.67 -8.96
C LEU A 18 -26.57 -2.45 -8.67
N ALA A 19 -25.47 -1.73 -8.47
CA ALA A 19 -24.16 -2.36 -8.31
C ALA A 19 -24.06 -3.26 -7.07
N HIS A 20 -24.85 -2.98 -6.02
CA HIS A 20 -24.88 -3.79 -4.79
C HIS A 20 -25.69 -5.08 -4.92
N ASP A 21 -26.65 -5.14 -5.86
CA ASP A 21 -27.49 -6.34 -6.11
C ASP A 21 -26.86 -7.27 -7.15
N GLU A 22 -25.87 -6.78 -7.89
CA GLU A 22 -25.29 -7.45 -9.05
C GLU A 22 -23.88 -7.99 -8.72
N ARG A 23 -23.50 -9.08 -9.38
CA ARG A 23 -22.15 -9.64 -9.25
C ARG A 23 -21.17 -8.85 -10.13
N LEU A 24 -20.35 -8.02 -9.51
CA LEU A 24 -19.31 -7.24 -10.19
C LEU A 24 -18.02 -8.05 -10.37
N ARG A 25 -17.34 -7.89 -11.52
CA ARG A 25 -15.91 -8.24 -11.64
C ARG A 25 -15.08 -7.07 -11.17
N ARG A 26 -13.98 -7.33 -10.45
CA ARG A 26 -13.14 -6.30 -9.84
C ARG A 26 -11.68 -6.58 -10.10
N SER A 27 -10.91 -5.54 -10.42
CA SER A 27 -9.46 -5.60 -10.62
C SER A 27 -8.82 -4.27 -10.27
N ARG A 28 -7.49 -4.25 -10.13
CA ARG A 28 -6.70 -3.01 -10.11
C ARG A 28 -6.30 -2.62 -11.53
N VAL A 29 -6.12 -1.32 -11.76
CA VAL A 29 -5.48 -0.80 -12.97
C VAL A 29 -3.97 -0.79 -12.74
N ASP A 30 -3.23 -1.53 -13.58
CA ASP A 30 -1.77 -1.61 -13.53
C ASP A 30 -1.18 -1.87 -12.13
N ASP A 31 -1.84 -2.70 -11.31
CA ASP A 31 -1.49 -2.98 -9.89
C ASP A 31 -1.51 -1.78 -8.92
N THR A 32 -1.88 -0.60 -9.40
CA THR A 32 -2.03 0.62 -8.62
C THR A 32 -3.32 0.60 -7.77
N PRO A 33 -3.48 1.48 -6.76
CA PRO A 33 -4.70 1.57 -5.96
C PRO A 33 -5.82 2.33 -6.71
N VAL A 34 -5.88 2.16 -8.03
CA VAL A 34 -7.00 2.52 -8.89
C VAL A 34 -7.75 1.24 -9.22
N TYR A 35 -9.05 1.23 -8.97
CA TYR A 35 -9.86 0.02 -9.06
C TYR A 35 -10.83 0.11 -10.22
N GLU A 36 -11.03 -1.00 -10.92
CA GLU A 36 -12.09 -1.15 -11.90
C GLU A 36 -13.18 -2.08 -11.37
N GLN A 37 -14.44 -1.73 -11.63
CA GLN A 37 -15.61 -2.55 -11.37
C GLN A 37 -16.41 -2.69 -12.66
N TRP A 38 -16.66 -3.93 -13.07
CA TRP A 38 -17.35 -4.24 -14.32
C TRP A 38 -18.75 -4.75 -14.01
N LEU A 39 -19.77 -3.98 -14.41
CA LEU A 39 -21.17 -4.36 -14.33
C LEU A 39 -21.65 -4.84 -15.69
N ARG A 40 -22.16 -6.08 -15.75
CA ARG A 40 -22.71 -6.67 -16.96
C ARG A 40 -24.06 -6.04 -17.30
N VAL A 41 -24.20 -5.53 -18.52
CA VAL A 41 -25.45 -4.97 -19.07
C VAL A 41 -25.78 -5.63 -20.42
N PRO A 42 -27.00 -5.51 -20.95
CA PRO A 42 -27.30 -5.93 -22.32
C PRO A 42 -26.32 -5.31 -23.31
N GLY A 43 -25.74 -6.13 -24.19
CA GLY A 43 -24.82 -5.65 -25.22
C GLY A 43 -23.38 -5.35 -24.78
N GLY A 44 -22.99 -5.58 -23.51
CA GLY A 44 -21.60 -5.47 -23.06
C GLY A 44 -21.44 -5.20 -21.57
N ASP A 45 -20.57 -4.27 -21.19
CA ASP A 45 -20.29 -3.92 -19.79
C ASP A 45 -20.32 -2.40 -19.59
N VAL A 46 -20.66 -1.97 -18.39
CA VAL A 46 -20.33 -0.62 -17.88
C VAL A 46 -19.22 -0.78 -16.86
N ILE A 47 -18.14 -0.02 -17.06
CA ILE A 47 -16.92 -0.13 -16.26
C ILE A 47 -16.79 1.15 -15.43
N LEU A 48 -16.81 1.01 -14.11
CA LEU A 48 -16.45 2.10 -13.20
C LEU A 48 -14.97 1.99 -12.86
N ARG A 49 -14.19 3.03 -13.13
CA ARG A 49 -12.82 3.21 -12.63
C ARG A 49 -12.81 4.22 -11.50
N THR A 50 -12.18 3.89 -10.38
CA THR A 50 -12.12 4.75 -9.20
C THR A 50 -10.68 4.95 -8.76
N GLY A 51 -10.28 6.22 -8.64
CA GLY A 51 -9.00 6.64 -8.05
C GLY A 51 -9.21 7.76 -7.04
N VAL A 52 -8.16 8.10 -6.29
CA VAL A 52 -8.18 9.22 -5.33
C VAL A 52 -7.15 10.26 -5.75
N ILE A 53 -7.55 11.53 -5.72
CA ILE A 53 -6.67 12.68 -5.90
C ILE A 53 -6.50 13.43 -4.58
N ASN A 54 -5.34 14.04 -4.41
CA ASN A 54 -5.01 14.90 -3.28
C ASN A 54 -4.20 16.09 -3.81
N ASP A 55 -4.65 17.32 -3.55
CA ASP A 55 -3.95 18.55 -3.93
C ASP A 55 -3.23 19.24 -2.76
N GLY A 56 -3.14 18.56 -1.61
CA GLY A 56 -2.54 19.02 -0.37
C GLY A 56 -3.52 19.73 0.56
N VAL A 57 -4.69 20.12 0.08
CA VAL A 57 -5.73 20.80 0.89
C VAL A 57 -7.02 19.98 0.92
N GLY A 58 -7.35 19.33 -0.19
CA GLY A 58 -8.53 18.48 -0.33
C GLY A 58 -8.22 17.12 -0.93
N ARG A 59 -9.08 16.15 -0.60
CA ARG A 59 -9.08 14.79 -1.15
C ARG A 59 -10.40 14.51 -1.82
N ALA A 60 -10.36 13.94 -3.02
CA ALA A 60 -11.55 13.56 -3.75
C ALA A 60 -11.40 12.19 -4.43
N LEU A 61 -12.52 11.45 -4.48
CA LEU A 61 -12.67 10.32 -5.37
C LEU A 61 -12.90 10.84 -6.79
N VAL A 62 -12.22 10.25 -7.75
CA VAL A 62 -12.50 10.39 -9.18
C VAL A 62 -13.11 9.09 -9.65
N LEU A 63 -14.37 9.15 -10.08
CA LEU A 63 -15.11 8.03 -10.66
C LEU A 63 -15.24 8.27 -12.17
N GLU A 64 -14.83 7.31 -12.99
CA GLU A 64 -15.05 7.33 -14.43
C GLU A 64 -15.92 6.14 -14.82
N PHE A 65 -17.08 6.41 -15.41
CA PHE A 65 -17.94 5.40 -15.99
C PHE A 65 -17.69 5.33 -17.49
N ASP A 66 -17.21 4.18 -17.97
CA ASP A 66 -17.01 3.87 -19.38
C ASP A 66 -18.10 2.92 -19.88
N ASN A 67 -18.77 3.30 -20.98
CA ASN A 67 -19.79 2.47 -21.60
C ASN A 67 -19.20 1.60 -22.72
N ALA A 68 -18.86 0.37 -22.35
CA ALA A 68 -18.40 -0.68 -23.26
C ALA A 68 -19.55 -1.58 -23.78
N SER A 69 -20.81 -1.15 -23.63
CA SER A 69 -21.97 -1.83 -24.21
C SER A 69 -22.33 -1.29 -25.59
N SER A 70 -23.11 -2.04 -26.37
CA SER A 70 -23.55 -1.69 -27.73
C SER A 70 -24.52 -0.50 -27.82
N SER A 71 -25.08 -0.03 -26.70
CA SER A 71 -26.17 0.95 -26.64
C SER A 71 -25.85 2.08 -25.66
N ALA A 72 -26.51 3.24 -25.80
CA ALA A 72 -26.44 4.26 -24.77
C ALA A 72 -27.09 3.76 -23.46
N VAL A 73 -26.53 4.16 -22.33
CA VAL A 73 -27.04 3.81 -20.99
C VAL A 73 -27.18 5.07 -20.14
N MET A 74 -27.95 5.00 -19.06
CA MET A 74 -27.97 6.02 -18.01
C MET A 74 -27.29 5.46 -16.77
N VAL A 75 -26.33 6.20 -16.21
CA VAL A 75 -25.67 5.88 -14.94
C VAL A 75 -26.25 6.79 -13.86
N ALA A 76 -26.67 6.22 -12.73
CA ALA A 76 -26.96 6.98 -11.52
C ALA A 76 -25.80 6.82 -10.53
N LEU A 77 -25.26 7.94 -10.04
CA LEU A 77 -24.40 7.95 -8.86
C LEU A 77 -25.18 8.60 -7.71
N ALA A 78 -25.43 7.83 -6.66
CA ALA A 78 -26.13 8.25 -5.45
C ALA A 78 -25.12 8.40 -4.29
N GLY A 79 -25.20 9.52 -3.58
CA GLY A 79 -24.50 9.72 -2.32
C GLY A 79 -25.48 9.82 -1.17
N HIS A 80 -25.16 9.14 -0.07
CA HIS A 80 -25.93 9.20 1.17
C HIS A 80 -25.07 9.80 2.29
N ARG A 81 -25.62 10.79 3.00
CA ARG A 81 -24.96 11.46 4.12
C ARG A 81 -26.00 11.81 5.18
N ALA A 82 -26.14 10.92 6.15
CA ALA A 82 -27.16 11.01 7.19
C ALA A 82 -27.07 12.32 8.00
N GLY A 83 -28.21 12.95 8.24
CA GLY A 83 -28.29 14.17 9.05
C GLY A 83 -27.78 15.45 8.36
N VAL A 84 -27.37 15.37 7.08
CA VAL A 84 -26.89 16.51 6.31
C VAL A 84 -27.93 16.93 5.27
N SER A 85 -28.20 18.24 5.18
CA SER A 85 -29.02 18.80 4.11
C SER A 85 -28.22 18.84 2.81
N LEU A 86 -28.80 18.27 1.76
CA LEU A 86 -28.24 18.18 0.42
C LEU A 86 -29.01 19.11 -0.51
N GLN A 87 -28.27 19.89 -1.29
CA GLN A 87 -28.82 20.70 -2.37
C GLN A 87 -28.23 20.17 -3.67
N ALA A 88 -29.06 19.82 -4.64
CA ALA A 88 -28.61 19.25 -5.90
C ALA A 88 -29.20 20.03 -7.07
N ASP A 89 -28.35 20.37 -8.02
CA ASP A 89 -28.72 20.68 -9.39
C ASP A 89 -28.01 19.71 -10.35
N THR A 90 -28.16 19.90 -11.67
CA THR A 90 -27.55 19.00 -12.66
C THR A 90 -26.01 19.10 -12.74
N GLU A 91 -25.40 20.13 -12.17
CA GLU A 91 -23.95 20.41 -12.23
C GLU A 91 -23.25 20.12 -10.90
N LEU A 92 -23.98 20.09 -9.78
CA LEU A 92 -23.38 19.97 -8.46
C LEU A 92 -24.37 19.47 -7.40
N VAL A 93 -23.88 18.60 -6.52
CA VAL A 93 -24.48 18.34 -5.20
C VAL A 93 -23.65 19.05 -4.14
N LEU A 94 -24.30 19.92 -3.37
CA LEU A 94 -23.75 20.54 -2.17
C LEU A 94 -24.19 19.76 -0.93
N ALA A 95 -23.26 19.52 -0.01
CA ALA A 95 -23.53 18.97 1.32
C ALA A 95 -23.20 20.02 2.37
N ALA A 96 -24.19 20.43 3.18
CA ALA A 96 -24.04 21.54 4.13
C ALA A 96 -23.52 22.85 3.50
N GLY A 97 -23.84 23.09 2.21
CA GLY A 97 -23.42 24.28 1.47
C GLY A 97 -22.05 24.17 0.77
N GLU A 98 -21.33 23.06 0.95
CA GLU A 98 -20.02 22.83 0.35
C GLU A 98 -20.09 21.87 -0.85
N PRO A 99 -19.32 22.07 -1.93
CA PRO A 99 -19.23 21.15 -3.07
C PRO A 99 -18.92 19.71 -2.64
N TRP A 100 -19.79 18.77 -3.01
CA TRP A 100 -19.64 17.37 -2.63
C TRP A 100 -19.57 16.42 -3.82
N ILE A 101 -20.52 16.45 -4.75
CA ILE A 101 -20.52 15.57 -5.94
C ILE A 101 -20.60 16.46 -7.19
N ARG A 102 -19.59 16.41 -8.05
CA ARG A 102 -19.49 17.21 -9.27
C ARG A 102 -19.24 16.33 -10.49
N PRO A 103 -20.18 16.18 -11.42
CA PRO A 103 -19.91 15.53 -12.69
C PRO A 103 -19.08 16.45 -13.60
N ALA A 104 -18.28 15.85 -14.49
CA ALA A 104 -17.48 16.60 -15.47
C ALA A 104 -18.34 17.22 -16.60
N ARG A 105 -19.61 16.83 -16.68
CA ARG A 105 -20.64 17.41 -17.54
C ARG A 105 -21.98 17.39 -16.82
N SER A 106 -22.87 18.34 -17.08
CA SER A 106 -24.21 18.35 -16.53
C SER A 106 -24.92 17.00 -16.66
N ALA A 107 -25.48 16.54 -15.54
CA ALA A 107 -26.41 15.43 -15.47
C ALA A 107 -27.69 15.75 -16.27
N GLY A 108 -28.34 14.70 -16.79
CA GLY A 108 -29.62 14.85 -17.48
C GLY A 108 -30.81 14.99 -16.52
N ALA A 109 -30.66 14.46 -15.30
CA ALA A 109 -31.65 14.52 -14.24
C ALA A 109 -30.98 14.35 -12.87
N LEU A 110 -31.73 14.66 -11.81
CA LEU A 110 -31.30 14.52 -10.42
C LEU A 110 -32.46 14.05 -9.53
N ALA A 111 -32.13 13.33 -8.46
CA ALA A 111 -33.07 12.94 -7.43
C ALA A 111 -32.52 13.30 -6.05
N VAL A 112 -33.39 13.72 -5.12
CA VAL A 112 -33.05 13.98 -3.73
C VAL A 112 -34.13 13.38 -2.85
N GLY A 113 -33.74 12.66 -1.79
CA GLY A 113 -34.67 12.05 -0.84
C GLY A 113 -34.03 10.95 0.00
N ASP A 114 -34.72 10.54 1.06
CA ASP A 114 -34.23 9.51 1.98
C ASP A 114 -34.17 8.13 1.29
N GLU A 115 -35.20 7.77 0.53
CA GLU A 115 -35.29 6.52 -0.27
C GLU A 115 -34.82 6.78 -1.72
N ILE A 116 -33.50 6.87 -1.92
CA ILE A 116 -32.94 7.43 -3.15
C ILE A 116 -33.30 6.64 -4.42
N TRP A 117 -33.35 5.30 -4.35
CA TRP A 117 -33.63 4.48 -5.51
C TRP A 117 -35.12 4.48 -5.90
N GLU A 118 -36.03 4.72 -4.96
CA GLU A 118 -37.44 4.98 -5.29
C GLU A 118 -37.58 6.30 -6.04
N ALA A 119 -36.88 7.35 -5.57
CA ALA A 119 -36.87 8.66 -6.23
C ALA A 119 -36.25 8.61 -7.64
N VAL A 120 -35.16 7.84 -7.82
CA VAL A 120 -34.53 7.61 -9.14
C VAL A 120 -35.44 6.83 -10.08
N ALA A 121 -36.22 5.87 -9.57
CA ALA A 121 -37.17 5.10 -10.37
C ALA A 121 -38.41 5.90 -10.79
N ALA A 122 -38.75 6.96 -10.05
CA ALA A 122 -39.93 7.80 -10.28
C ALA A 122 -39.76 8.87 -11.39
N GLU A 123 -38.88 8.63 -12.36
CA GLU A 123 -38.56 9.54 -13.48
C GLU A 123 -38.15 10.96 -13.03
N PRO A 124 -36.96 11.11 -12.42
CA PRO A 124 -36.49 12.39 -11.92
C PRO A 124 -36.33 13.46 -13.01
N GLY A 125 -36.56 14.72 -12.63
CA GLY A 125 -36.39 15.89 -13.48
C GLY A 125 -35.00 16.54 -13.36
N ALA A 126 -34.83 17.69 -14.02
CA ALA A 126 -33.59 18.48 -13.99
C ALA A 126 -33.68 19.72 -13.06
N ASP A 127 -34.85 19.94 -12.45
CA ASP A 127 -35.05 21.10 -11.57
C ASP A 127 -34.24 20.95 -10.28
N PRO A 128 -33.58 22.02 -9.79
CA PRO A 128 -32.85 21.98 -8.55
C PRO A 128 -33.72 21.54 -7.37
N ALA A 129 -33.18 20.66 -6.54
CA ALA A 129 -33.88 20.08 -5.40
C ALA A 129 -33.06 20.19 -4.11
N VAL A 130 -33.76 20.24 -2.98
CA VAL A 130 -33.16 20.28 -1.64
C VAL A 130 -33.87 19.25 -0.76
N GLY A 131 -33.11 18.49 0.00
CA GLY A 131 -33.64 17.46 0.88
C GLY A 131 -32.59 16.89 1.82
N GLY A 132 -33.01 16.00 2.72
CA GLY A 132 -32.11 15.27 3.61
C GLY A 132 -31.74 13.90 3.07
N GLY A 133 -30.71 13.30 3.67
CA GLY A 133 -30.42 11.88 3.51
C GLY A 133 -29.54 11.57 2.30
N SER A 134 -30.08 11.71 1.10
CA SER A 134 -29.40 11.25 -0.13
C SER A 134 -29.69 12.12 -1.35
N ALA A 135 -28.75 12.14 -2.29
CA ALA A 135 -28.90 12.78 -3.60
C ALA A 135 -28.25 11.92 -4.69
N ALA A 136 -28.82 11.94 -5.89
CA ALA A 136 -28.32 11.20 -7.03
C ALA A 136 -28.29 12.06 -8.30
N LEU A 137 -27.23 11.88 -9.09
CA LEU A 137 -27.09 12.48 -10.42
C LEU A 137 -27.20 11.39 -11.50
N LEU A 138 -28.01 11.65 -12.52
CA LEU A 138 -28.24 10.73 -13.63
C LEU A 138 -27.50 11.22 -14.88
N LEU A 139 -26.52 10.45 -15.32
CA LEU A 139 -25.58 10.79 -16.38
C LEU A 139 -25.81 9.86 -17.59
N ALA A 140 -26.23 10.45 -18.71
CA ALA A 140 -26.32 9.69 -19.96
C ALA A 140 -24.91 9.37 -20.46
N VAL A 141 -24.61 8.11 -20.75
CA VAL A 141 -23.31 7.67 -21.27
C VAL A 141 -23.50 6.99 -22.62
N PRO A 142 -23.23 7.69 -23.74
CA PRO A 142 -23.33 7.09 -25.07
C PRO A 142 -22.36 5.91 -25.24
N HIS A 143 -22.64 5.03 -26.20
CA HIS A 143 -21.77 3.89 -26.51
C HIS A 143 -20.34 4.36 -26.84
N ARG A 144 -19.33 3.67 -26.26
CA ARG A 144 -17.89 3.99 -26.36
C ARG A 144 -17.56 5.42 -25.94
N GLN A 145 -18.27 5.93 -24.95
CA GLN A 145 -17.97 7.20 -24.30
C GLN A 145 -17.86 6.97 -22.81
N SER A 146 -17.17 7.88 -22.14
CA SER A 146 -17.07 7.92 -20.69
C SER A 146 -17.69 9.19 -20.10
N VAL A 147 -17.93 9.16 -18.79
CA VAL A 147 -18.25 10.34 -17.98
C VAL A 147 -17.52 10.25 -16.65
N GLN A 148 -17.01 11.38 -16.19
CA GLN A 148 -16.32 11.48 -14.90
C GLN A 148 -17.19 12.19 -13.87
N VAL A 149 -17.03 11.77 -12.62
CA VAL A 149 -17.64 12.40 -11.44
C VAL A 149 -16.60 12.48 -10.34
N MET A 150 -16.50 13.65 -9.73
CA MET A 150 -15.65 13.90 -8.57
C MET A 150 -16.50 13.92 -7.30
N VAL A 151 -16.04 13.24 -6.25
CA VAL A 151 -16.69 13.26 -4.93
C VAL A 151 -15.70 13.72 -3.88
N ALA A 152 -15.98 14.83 -3.20
CA ALA A 152 -15.16 15.31 -2.10
C ALA A 152 -15.20 14.33 -0.92
N VAL A 153 -14.03 13.97 -0.40
CA VAL A 153 -13.86 13.06 0.74
C VAL A 153 -13.48 13.84 1.99
N GLU A 154 -12.53 14.77 1.83
CA GLU A 154 -12.03 15.61 2.91
C GLU A 154 -11.57 16.94 2.35
N GLY A 155 -11.80 18.02 3.09
CA GLY A 155 -11.40 19.36 2.66
C GLY A 155 -12.19 19.86 1.44
N PRO A 156 -11.75 20.97 0.84
CA PRO A 156 -12.39 21.52 -0.36
C PRO A 156 -12.22 20.58 -1.55
N MET A 157 -13.21 20.54 -2.45
CA MET A 157 -13.09 19.77 -3.68
C MET A 157 -11.93 20.29 -4.55
N PRO A 158 -11.01 19.41 -4.99
CA PRO A 158 -9.94 19.82 -5.89
C PRO A 158 -10.47 20.39 -7.20
N ASN A 159 -9.83 21.47 -7.68
CA ASN A 159 -10.24 22.16 -8.90
C ASN A 159 -9.70 21.50 -10.18
N ARG A 160 -8.68 20.65 -10.07
CA ARG A 160 -8.05 20.00 -11.22
C ARG A 160 -8.75 18.68 -11.49
N ASP A 161 -9.36 18.57 -12.66
CA ASP A 161 -9.84 17.29 -13.15
C ASP A 161 -8.63 16.41 -13.55
N GLN A 162 -8.66 15.16 -13.11
CA GLN A 162 -7.69 14.13 -13.48
C GLN A 162 -8.46 12.85 -13.79
N THR A 163 -7.98 12.09 -14.77
CA THR A 163 -8.57 10.80 -15.13
C THR A 163 -8.01 9.68 -14.26
N PRO A 164 -8.75 8.57 -14.05
CA PRO A 164 -8.21 7.39 -13.36
C PRO A 164 -6.93 6.84 -13.99
N ALA A 165 -6.77 6.97 -15.32
CA ALA A 165 -5.55 6.58 -16.02
C ALA A 165 -4.34 7.48 -15.65
N GLU A 166 -4.54 8.78 -15.51
CA GLU A 166 -3.51 9.70 -15.03
C GLU A 166 -3.15 9.44 -13.57
N ILE A 167 -4.15 9.12 -12.73
CA ILE A 167 -3.93 8.74 -11.33
C ILE A 167 -3.09 7.45 -11.27
N ALA A 168 -3.43 6.43 -12.04
CA ALA A 168 -2.65 5.19 -12.13
C ALA A 168 -1.22 5.46 -12.64
N ALA A 169 -1.05 6.32 -13.65
CA ALA A 169 0.27 6.71 -14.14
C ALA A 169 1.11 7.41 -13.05
N GLY A 170 0.48 8.27 -12.24
CA GLY A 170 1.12 8.91 -11.08
C GLY A 170 1.58 7.88 -10.04
N TRP A 171 0.73 6.91 -9.71
CA TRP A 171 1.09 5.82 -8.82
C TRP A 171 2.25 4.98 -9.34
N ARG A 172 2.26 4.64 -10.63
CA ARG A 172 3.39 3.93 -11.26
C ARG A 172 4.69 4.72 -11.18
N ALA A 173 4.64 6.04 -11.35
CA ALA A 173 5.82 6.89 -11.22
C ALA A 173 6.34 6.92 -9.77
N VAL A 174 5.45 6.99 -8.78
CA VAL A 174 5.82 6.97 -7.35
C VAL A 174 6.40 5.61 -6.95
N ALA A 175 5.69 4.52 -7.26
CA ALA A 175 6.09 3.16 -6.91
C ALA A 175 7.33 2.69 -7.68
N GLY A 176 7.56 3.19 -8.90
CA GLY A 176 8.76 2.89 -9.68
C GLY A 176 10.08 3.43 -9.11
N ARG A 177 10.03 4.24 -8.04
CA ARG A 177 11.22 4.63 -7.26
C ARG A 177 11.63 3.59 -6.21
N ALA A 178 10.74 2.66 -5.89
CA ALA A 178 10.99 1.63 -4.91
C ALA A 178 11.96 0.55 -5.43
N LEU A 179 12.41 -0.30 -4.51
CA LEU A 179 12.98 -1.62 -4.78
C LEU A 179 12.20 -2.36 -5.88
N ASP A 180 12.90 -2.84 -6.90
CA ASP A 180 12.36 -3.63 -8.00
C ASP A 180 12.67 -5.12 -7.81
N ILE A 181 11.66 -5.97 -8.02
CA ILE A 181 11.73 -7.41 -7.79
C ILE A 181 11.09 -8.16 -8.96
N GLU A 182 11.90 -8.89 -9.71
CA GLU A 182 11.49 -9.81 -10.77
C GLU A 182 11.84 -11.24 -10.35
N LEU A 183 10.80 -12.04 -10.09
CA LEU A 183 10.91 -13.44 -9.71
C LEU A 183 10.28 -14.34 -10.78
N PRO A 184 10.68 -15.62 -10.85
CA PRO A 184 9.98 -16.63 -11.64
C PRO A 184 8.51 -16.78 -11.27
N ASP A 185 8.18 -16.55 -10.00
CA ASP A 185 6.81 -16.47 -9.50
C ASP A 185 6.18 -15.11 -9.85
N ALA A 186 5.33 -15.13 -10.89
CA ALA A 186 4.61 -13.95 -11.34
C ALA A 186 3.62 -13.41 -10.29
N GLU A 187 3.04 -14.27 -9.44
CA GLU A 187 2.12 -13.84 -8.39
C GLU A 187 2.86 -13.06 -7.29
N LEU A 188 4.08 -13.48 -6.92
CA LEU A 188 4.91 -12.74 -5.96
C LEU A 188 5.40 -11.41 -6.54
N THR A 189 5.80 -11.36 -7.81
CA THR A 189 6.16 -10.09 -8.47
C THR A 189 4.97 -9.14 -8.56
N GLU A 190 3.78 -9.63 -8.91
CA GLU A 190 2.54 -8.85 -8.91
C GLU A 190 2.16 -8.38 -7.50
N ALA A 191 2.31 -9.27 -6.50
CA ALA A 191 2.04 -8.95 -5.11
C ALA A 191 2.95 -7.81 -4.61
N TRP A 192 4.24 -7.81 -4.96
CA TRP A 192 5.15 -6.72 -4.58
C TRP A 192 4.70 -5.36 -5.12
N ARG A 193 4.38 -5.30 -6.43
CA ARG A 193 3.93 -4.05 -7.08
C ARG A 193 2.68 -3.47 -6.40
N ARG A 194 1.77 -4.33 -5.95
CA ARG A 194 0.56 -3.93 -5.20
C ARG A 194 0.87 -3.50 -3.78
N VAL A 195 1.68 -4.30 -3.07
CA VAL A 195 2.05 -4.06 -1.67
C VAL A 195 2.75 -2.71 -1.52
N ILE A 196 3.64 -2.32 -2.42
CA ILE A 196 4.29 -1.00 -2.35
C ILE A 196 3.26 0.15 -2.34
N CYS A 197 2.28 0.11 -3.25
CA CYS A 197 1.23 1.12 -3.27
C CYS A 197 0.42 1.13 -1.96
N ASP A 198 0.12 -0.06 -1.44
CA ASP A 198 -0.67 -0.20 -0.22
C ASP A 198 0.08 0.26 1.03
N LEU A 199 1.41 0.03 1.09
CA LEU A 199 2.27 0.56 2.16
C LEU A 199 2.28 2.09 2.15
N ILE A 200 2.36 2.72 0.98
CA ILE A 200 2.30 4.19 0.84
C ILE A 200 0.95 4.72 1.34
N VAL A 201 -0.14 3.99 1.12
CA VAL A 201 -1.47 4.34 1.65
C VAL A 201 -1.54 4.14 3.16
N GLU A 202 -1.08 3.00 3.70
CA GLU A 202 -1.06 2.73 5.15
C GLU A 202 -0.19 3.74 5.92
N ALA A 203 0.96 4.12 5.39
CA ALA A 203 1.84 5.14 5.97
C ALA A 203 1.18 6.53 6.06
N GLY A 204 0.14 6.80 5.25
CA GLY A 204 -0.66 8.02 5.29
C GLY A 204 -2.00 7.88 6.02
N SER A 205 -2.23 6.75 6.71
CA SER A 205 -3.47 6.50 7.45
C SER A 205 -3.43 7.09 8.86
N ASN A 206 -4.57 7.12 9.54
CA ASN A 206 -4.66 7.54 10.95
C ASN A 206 -4.47 6.37 11.93
N ASP A 207 -4.16 5.16 11.44
CA ASP A 207 -3.88 4.00 12.28
C ASP A 207 -2.37 3.95 12.58
N PRO A 208 -1.92 4.25 13.82
CA PRO A 208 -0.51 4.30 14.14
C PRO A 208 0.20 2.94 14.02
N LEU A 209 -0.51 1.82 14.22
CA LEU A 209 0.07 0.49 14.06
C LEU A 209 0.38 0.21 12.59
N ALA A 210 -0.62 0.35 11.71
CA ALA A 210 -0.44 0.13 10.28
C ALA A 210 0.57 1.11 9.67
N ALA A 211 0.53 2.38 10.09
CA ALA A 211 1.46 3.40 9.62
C ALA A 211 2.92 3.12 10.03
N ALA A 212 3.15 2.67 11.27
CA ALA A 212 4.49 2.31 11.74
C ALA A 212 5.02 1.03 11.07
N GLU A 213 4.19 0.00 10.91
CA GLU A 213 4.58 -1.19 10.15
C GLU A 213 4.91 -0.85 8.70
N ALA A 214 4.11 0.02 8.07
CA ALA A 214 4.36 0.46 6.71
C ALA A 214 5.70 1.20 6.57
N ALA A 215 6.03 2.09 7.51
CA ALA A 215 7.28 2.85 7.49
C ALA A 215 8.53 1.96 7.43
N TRP A 216 8.54 0.86 8.19
CA TRP A 216 9.63 -0.10 8.16
C TRP A 216 9.85 -0.74 6.79
N TRP A 217 8.78 -1.22 6.17
CA TRP A 217 8.86 -1.87 4.85
C TRP A 217 9.19 -0.87 3.75
N LEU A 218 8.73 0.38 3.88
CA LEU A 218 9.06 1.47 2.96
C LEU A 218 10.54 1.86 3.02
N ASP A 219 11.18 1.84 4.19
CA ASP A 219 12.64 2.04 4.28
C ASP A 219 13.40 0.99 3.47
N LEU A 220 13.05 -0.30 3.64
CA LEU A 220 13.67 -1.41 2.90
C LEU A 220 13.44 -1.29 1.39
N ALA A 221 12.29 -0.74 1.01
CA ALA A 221 11.96 -0.43 -0.37
C ALA A 221 12.66 0.83 -0.92
N GLY A 222 13.47 1.53 -0.11
CA GLY A 222 14.15 2.77 -0.53
C GLY A 222 13.23 4.00 -0.58
N MET A 223 12.06 3.95 0.07
CA MET A 223 11.03 4.99 0.07
C MET A 223 10.99 5.76 1.41
N ALA A 224 12.12 6.38 1.76
CA ALA A 224 12.33 7.01 3.06
C ALA A 224 11.35 8.18 3.34
N ASP A 225 11.03 9.00 2.33
CA ASP A 225 10.10 10.13 2.47
C ASP A 225 8.67 9.65 2.80
N GLU A 226 8.23 8.57 2.14
CA GLU A 226 6.93 7.96 2.39
C GLU A 226 6.89 7.25 3.74
N ALA A 227 8.00 6.65 4.18
CA ALA A 227 8.14 6.07 5.50
C ALA A 227 8.02 7.14 6.62
N ASP A 228 8.54 8.35 6.39
CA ASP A 228 8.46 9.44 7.37
C ASP A 228 7.03 9.91 7.64
N ARG A 229 6.14 9.80 6.66
CA ARG A 229 4.71 10.04 6.90
C ARG A 229 4.15 9.09 7.95
N GLY A 230 4.53 7.80 7.86
CA GLY A 230 4.11 6.79 8.84
C GLY A 230 4.69 7.03 10.23
N ARG A 231 5.97 7.46 10.32
CA ARG A 231 6.58 7.89 11.59
C ARG A 231 5.89 9.12 12.16
N GLY A 232 5.47 10.07 11.33
CA GLY A 232 4.73 11.25 11.78
C GLY A 232 3.42 10.88 12.48
N VAL A 233 2.67 9.92 11.92
CA VAL A 233 1.45 9.37 12.54
C VAL A 233 1.75 8.70 13.88
N LEU A 234 2.80 7.88 13.94
CA LEU A 234 3.26 7.25 15.19
C LEU A 234 3.59 8.30 16.27
N VAL A 235 4.39 9.32 15.92
CA VAL A 235 4.81 10.37 16.86
C VAL A 235 3.59 11.14 17.38
N ALA A 236 2.67 11.54 16.50
CA ALA A 236 1.44 12.23 16.90
C ALA A 236 0.58 11.36 17.85
N ALA A 237 0.42 10.06 17.55
CA ALA A 237 -0.30 9.14 18.42
C ALA A 237 0.42 8.93 19.77
N ALA A 238 1.75 8.94 19.80
CA ALA A 238 2.52 8.87 21.04
C ALA A 238 2.28 10.10 21.92
N GLU A 239 2.30 11.30 21.32
CA GLU A 239 2.04 12.57 22.02
C GLU A 239 0.62 12.65 22.58
N ASN A 240 -0.36 12.08 21.86
CA ASN A 240 -1.76 12.04 22.30
C ASN A 240 -2.07 10.89 23.28
N GLY A 241 -1.13 9.97 23.52
CA GLY A 241 -1.35 8.79 24.37
C GLY A 241 -2.30 7.75 23.75
N GLU A 242 -2.32 7.65 22.42
CA GLU A 242 -3.23 6.80 21.63
C GLU A 242 -2.58 5.49 21.16
N LEU A 243 -1.31 5.26 21.51
CA LEU A 243 -0.59 4.05 21.09
C LEU A 243 -1.02 2.80 21.85
N THR A 244 -1.19 1.72 21.10
CA THR A 244 -1.30 0.36 21.63
C THR A 244 0.09 -0.24 21.86
N SER A 245 0.16 -1.37 22.57
CA SER A 245 1.40 -2.15 22.76
C SER A 245 2.02 -2.56 21.42
N ASP A 246 1.22 -3.13 20.51
CA ASP A 246 1.68 -3.54 19.18
C ASP A 246 2.19 -2.34 18.36
N ALA A 247 1.50 -1.20 18.43
CA ALA A 247 1.93 0.02 17.75
C ALA A 247 3.27 0.54 18.32
N ALA A 248 3.52 0.36 19.61
CA ALA A 248 4.79 0.74 20.23
C ALA A 248 5.96 -0.16 19.75
N VAL A 249 5.73 -1.47 19.60
CA VAL A 249 6.71 -2.39 19.02
C VAL A 249 7.00 -2.04 17.55
N ALA A 250 5.95 -1.83 16.74
CA ALA A 250 6.09 -1.39 15.35
C ALA A 250 6.81 -0.04 15.26
N GLY A 251 6.52 0.87 16.19
CA GLY A 251 7.15 2.18 16.28
C GLY A 251 8.65 2.13 16.55
N LEU A 252 9.09 1.28 17.48
CA LEU A 252 10.53 1.06 17.74
C LEU A 252 11.26 0.61 16.46
N ARG A 253 10.66 -0.32 15.69
CA ARG A 253 11.22 -0.76 14.41
C ARG A 253 11.25 0.35 13.38
N ALA A 254 10.15 1.10 13.22
CA ALA A 254 10.07 2.20 12.27
C ALA A 254 11.13 3.28 12.52
N LEU A 255 11.36 3.63 13.79
CA LEU A 255 12.38 4.59 14.18
C LEU A 255 13.79 4.01 14.00
N ALA A 256 14.02 2.76 14.41
CA ALA A 256 15.32 2.10 14.21
C ALA A 256 15.67 1.97 12.72
N GLY A 257 14.68 1.70 11.85
CA GLY A 257 14.87 1.60 10.40
C GLY A 257 15.38 2.90 9.78
N ARG A 258 14.89 4.05 10.24
CA ARG A 258 15.40 5.35 9.81
C ARG A 258 16.89 5.50 10.10
N ASP A 259 17.31 5.19 11.33
CA ASP A 259 18.70 5.36 11.76
C ASP A 259 19.62 4.33 11.10
N LEU A 260 19.17 3.09 10.96
CA LEU A 260 19.99 1.98 10.49
C LEU A 260 20.02 1.84 8.96
N ILE A 261 18.88 1.99 8.30
CA ILE A 261 18.73 1.77 6.85
C ILE A 261 18.92 3.07 6.08
N VAL A 262 18.26 4.15 6.51
CA VAL A 262 18.33 5.46 5.85
C VAL A 262 19.59 6.22 6.28
N GLY A 263 20.06 6.00 7.51
CA GLY A 263 21.23 6.70 8.08
C GLY A 263 20.89 8.09 8.60
N GLU A 264 19.61 8.34 8.89
CA GLU A 264 19.11 9.62 9.39
C GLU A 264 18.51 9.49 10.79
N ARG A 265 18.54 10.56 11.57
CA ARG A 265 18.02 10.53 12.95
C ARG A 265 16.49 10.47 12.96
N SER A 266 15.94 9.44 13.58
CA SER A 266 14.50 9.28 13.85
C SER A 266 14.00 9.99 15.10
N GLY A 267 14.89 10.25 16.06
CA GLY A 267 14.48 10.60 17.42
C GLY A 267 14.17 9.40 18.31
N ILE A 268 14.60 8.18 17.93
CA ILE A 268 14.46 6.98 18.77
C ILE A 268 15.04 7.18 20.18
N ASP A 269 16.10 7.98 20.34
CA ASP A 269 16.69 8.33 21.63
C ASP A 269 15.73 9.09 22.58
N GLN A 270 14.68 9.69 22.05
CA GLN A 270 13.67 10.43 22.83
C GLN A 270 12.44 9.57 23.16
N LEU A 271 12.14 8.58 22.31
CA LEU A 271 10.91 7.77 22.40
C LEU A 271 11.14 6.34 22.86
N ALA A 272 12.37 5.82 22.81
CA ALA A 272 12.67 4.42 23.11
C ALA A 272 12.17 3.98 24.50
N ASP A 273 12.36 4.81 25.52
CA ASP A 273 11.89 4.51 26.88
C ASP A 273 10.36 4.43 26.95
N VAL A 274 9.66 5.39 26.34
CA VAL A 274 8.19 5.45 26.32
C VAL A 274 7.61 4.27 25.56
N LEU A 275 8.12 4.00 24.36
CA LEU A 275 7.66 2.90 23.52
C LEU A 275 7.97 1.54 24.15
N SER A 276 9.15 1.37 24.75
CA SER A 276 9.50 0.12 25.45
C SER A 276 8.61 -0.11 26.68
N ALA A 277 8.29 0.95 27.42
CA ALA A 277 7.38 0.85 28.57
C ALA A 277 5.95 0.50 28.15
N LEU A 278 5.46 1.06 27.04
CA LEU A 278 4.14 0.76 26.48
C LEU A 278 4.05 -0.67 25.92
N ALA A 279 5.09 -1.11 25.20
CA ALA A 279 5.15 -2.44 24.60
C ALA A 279 5.23 -3.57 25.66
N GLY A 280 5.90 -3.33 26.79
CA GLY A 280 5.90 -4.24 27.93
C GLY A 280 6.29 -5.68 27.57
N GLU A 281 5.36 -6.62 27.73
CA GLU A 281 5.58 -8.05 27.47
C GLU A 281 5.53 -8.45 25.99
N ASP A 282 5.06 -7.56 25.11
CA ASP A 282 5.01 -7.81 23.66
C ASP A 282 6.35 -7.52 22.96
N LEU A 283 7.34 -6.97 23.69
CA LEU A 283 8.69 -6.79 23.18
C LEU A 283 9.35 -8.13 22.84
N ASP A 284 9.80 -8.26 21.59
CA ASP A 284 10.64 -9.36 21.14
C ASP A 284 12.14 -8.98 21.13
N ALA A 285 12.99 -10.01 21.16
CA ALA A 285 14.44 -9.83 21.21
C ALA A 285 14.98 -9.11 19.96
N GLU A 286 14.38 -9.33 18.78
CA GLU A 286 14.82 -8.70 17.53
C GLU A 286 14.59 -7.18 17.54
N THR A 287 13.41 -6.72 18.00
CA THR A 287 13.11 -5.29 18.14
C THR A 287 14.09 -4.62 19.09
N LEU A 288 14.45 -5.30 20.18
CA LEU A 288 15.37 -4.78 21.18
C LEU A 288 16.81 -4.70 20.67
N GLU A 289 17.26 -5.67 19.89
CA GLU A 289 18.58 -5.62 19.23
C GLU A 289 18.62 -4.50 18.18
N LEU A 290 17.58 -4.34 17.37
CA LEU A 290 17.45 -3.22 16.42
C LEU A 290 17.48 -1.86 17.13
N THR A 291 16.72 -1.74 18.21
CA THR A 291 16.68 -0.52 19.04
C THR A 291 18.06 -0.25 19.65
N ALA A 292 18.74 -1.29 20.15
CA ALA A 292 20.08 -1.16 20.70
C ALA A 292 21.09 -0.71 19.64
N ASP A 293 21.04 -1.27 18.44
CA ASP A 293 21.96 -0.90 17.36
C ASP A 293 21.72 0.53 16.88
N ALA A 294 20.47 0.98 16.80
CA ALA A 294 20.13 2.37 16.50
C ALA A 294 20.59 3.35 17.61
N LEU A 295 20.48 2.94 18.87
CA LEU A 295 20.91 3.76 20.02
C LEU A 295 22.42 3.76 20.25
N GLU A 296 23.16 2.75 19.81
CA GLU A 296 24.60 2.60 20.08
C GLU A 296 25.43 3.86 19.78
N PRO A 297 25.23 4.57 18.65
CA PRO A 297 26.01 5.78 18.35
C PRO A 297 25.62 6.99 19.19
N ILE A 298 24.46 6.98 19.84
CA ILE A 298 23.79 8.15 20.43
C ILE A 298 23.74 8.04 21.96
N ASP A 299 23.22 6.92 22.47
CA ASP A 299 23.19 6.57 23.88
C ASP A 299 23.65 5.10 24.08
N PRO A 300 24.97 4.87 24.23
CA PRO A 300 25.53 3.54 24.47
C PRO A 300 25.03 2.87 25.76
N ARG A 301 24.52 3.65 26.74
CA ARG A 301 23.98 3.07 27.98
C ARG A 301 22.61 2.50 27.73
N ALA A 302 21.72 3.25 27.07
CA ALA A 302 20.42 2.77 26.66
C ALA A 302 20.54 1.56 25.71
N ALA A 303 21.47 1.61 24.75
CA ALA A 303 21.78 0.48 23.87
C ALA A 303 22.18 -0.78 24.66
N LYS A 304 23.06 -0.64 25.67
CA LYS A 304 23.47 -1.76 26.53
C LYS A 304 22.31 -2.34 27.34
N ASP A 305 21.41 -1.50 27.82
CA ASP A 305 20.24 -1.94 28.57
C ASP A 305 19.20 -2.61 27.68
N ALA A 306 19.00 -2.12 26.45
CA ALA A 306 18.20 -2.78 25.42
C ALA A 306 18.75 -4.19 25.08
N ARG A 307 20.06 -4.36 24.85
CA ARG A 307 20.67 -5.70 24.63
C ARG A 307 20.54 -6.63 25.84
N ARG A 308 20.63 -6.10 27.06
CA ARG A 308 20.38 -6.89 28.29
C ARG A 308 18.93 -7.35 28.39
N LEU A 309 17.98 -6.51 27.97
CA LEU A 309 16.57 -6.90 27.90
C LEU A 309 16.35 -7.94 26.79
N ALA A 310 16.95 -7.75 25.60
CA ALA A 310 16.90 -8.71 24.49
C ALA A 310 17.37 -10.10 24.94
N ALA A 311 18.52 -10.19 25.63
CA ALA A 311 19.06 -11.44 26.15
C ALA A 311 18.19 -12.11 27.24
N ARG A 312 17.29 -11.35 27.90
CA ARG A 312 16.29 -11.93 28.81
C ARG A 312 15.07 -12.44 28.05
N VAL A 313 14.54 -11.66 27.12
CA VAL A 313 13.39 -12.02 26.27
C VAL A 313 13.72 -13.23 25.39
N ALA A 314 14.94 -13.32 24.86
CA ALA A 314 15.37 -14.47 24.06
C ALA A 314 15.33 -15.81 24.83
N LYS A 315 15.24 -15.79 26.17
CA LYS A 315 15.13 -16.99 27.02
C LYS A 315 13.68 -17.43 27.27
N THR A 316 12.70 -16.60 26.93
CA THR A 316 11.28 -16.87 27.22
C THR A 316 10.55 -17.53 26.05
N ASP A 317 11.26 -18.04 25.03
CA ASP A 317 10.71 -18.53 23.75
C ASP A 317 9.76 -17.51 23.09
N ALA A 318 9.93 -16.21 23.36
CA ALA A 318 9.16 -15.16 22.71
C ALA A 318 9.64 -15.03 21.26
N VAL A 319 8.82 -15.50 20.33
CA VAL A 319 9.09 -15.46 18.89
C VAL A 319 8.50 -14.18 18.30
N TYR A 320 9.23 -13.57 17.37
CA TYR A 320 8.72 -12.48 16.54
C TYR A 320 7.39 -12.89 15.90
N ARG A 321 6.33 -12.10 16.15
CA ARG A 321 4.97 -12.41 15.69
C ARG A 321 4.69 -12.02 14.24
N GLY A 322 5.64 -11.35 13.57
CA GLY A 322 5.39 -10.76 12.26
C GLY A 322 4.59 -9.46 12.35
N PRO A 323 4.36 -8.80 11.20
CA PRO A 323 3.46 -7.65 11.11
C PRO A 323 1.97 -8.03 11.28
N HIS A 324 1.20 -7.12 11.86
CA HIS A 324 -0.23 -7.23 12.14
C HIS A 324 -1.09 -6.73 10.99
N SER A 325 -0.63 -5.76 10.21
CA SER A 325 -1.33 -5.28 9.03
C SER A 325 -1.30 -6.34 7.93
N ARG A 326 -2.37 -6.43 7.13
CA ARG A 326 -2.43 -7.36 6.00
C ARG A 326 -1.35 -7.02 4.97
N VAL A 327 -1.10 -5.72 4.76
CA VAL A 327 -0.12 -5.22 3.79
C VAL A 327 1.29 -5.50 4.29
N GLY A 328 1.57 -5.27 5.58
CA GLY A 328 2.84 -5.61 6.21
C GLY A 328 3.15 -7.11 6.09
N ARG A 329 2.17 -8.01 6.28
CA ARG A 329 2.37 -9.45 6.04
C ARG A 329 2.67 -9.76 4.57
N GLY A 330 2.02 -9.07 3.64
CA GLY A 330 2.33 -9.17 2.22
C GLY A 330 3.80 -8.79 1.95
N ALA A 331 4.26 -7.67 2.48
CA ALA A 331 5.64 -7.22 2.38
C ALA A 331 6.62 -8.24 2.98
N ALA A 332 6.33 -8.73 4.19
CA ALA A 332 7.14 -9.75 4.87
C ALA A 332 7.24 -11.04 4.05
N THR A 333 6.14 -11.47 3.42
CA THR A 333 6.11 -12.68 2.58
C THR A 333 6.99 -12.53 1.36
N VAL A 334 6.86 -11.42 0.63
CA VAL A 334 7.67 -11.15 -0.57
C VAL A 334 9.14 -10.97 -0.19
N LEU A 335 9.47 -10.05 0.70
CA LEU A 335 10.86 -9.75 1.04
C LEU A 335 11.55 -10.92 1.76
N GLY A 336 10.82 -11.70 2.55
CA GLY A 336 11.34 -12.91 3.20
C GLY A 336 11.78 -13.98 2.20
N SER A 337 11.21 -14.01 0.99
CA SER A 337 11.67 -14.91 -0.09
C SER A 337 12.96 -14.43 -0.76
N VAL A 338 13.25 -13.14 -0.66
CA VAL A 338 14.35 -12.48 -1.37
C VAL A 338 15.56 -12.25 -0.48
N VAL A 339 15.35 -11.93 0.80
CA VAL A 339 16.42 -11.54 1.72
C VAL A 339 16.15 -11.96 3.16
N ALA A 340 17.21 -12.36 3.87
CA ALA A 340 17.21 -12.53 5.32
C ALA A 340 18.50 -11.96 5.95
N GLY A 341 18.48 -11.67 7.25
CA GLY A 341 19.64 -11.11 7.97
C GLY A 341 19.95 -9.64 7.65
N HIS A 342 19.15 -9.00 6.79
CA HIS A 342 19.25 -7.58 6.40
C HIS A 342 19.15 -6.59 7.58
N MET A 343 18.78 -7.10 8.75
CA MET A 343 18.63 -6.37 10.00
C MET A 343 19.89 -6.34 10.88
N HIS A 344 20.87 -7.22 10.63
CA HIS A 344 22.05 -7.35 11.49
C HIS A 344 23.33 -7.05 10.72
N GLY A 345 24.17 -6.19 11.29
CA GLY A 345 25.30 -5.54 10.63
C GLY A 345 26.46 -6.42 10.13
N ARG A 346 26.32 -7.75 10.05
CA ARG A 346 27.42 -8.66 9.69
C ARG A 346 27.09 -9.77 8.71
N ARG A 347 25.81 -10.09 8.45
CA ARG A 347 25.47 -11.17 7.52
C ARG A 347 24.20 -10.88 6.76
N LEU A 348 24.27 -11.00 5.43
CA LEU A 348 23.15 -10.87 4.53
C LEU A 348 22.95 -12.18 3.77
N GLN A 349 21.72 -12.69 3.76
CA GLN A 349 21.34 -13.86 2.96
C GLN A 349 20.46 -13.39 1.82
N LEU A 350 20.95 -13.53 0.59
CA LEU A 350 20.15 -13.38 -0.62
C LEU A 350 19.49 -14.73 -0.88
N LEU A 351 18.21 -14.73 -1.26
CA LEU A 351 17.46 -15.96 -1.54
C LEU A 351 17.64 -17.01 -0.42
N PRO A 352 17.17 -16.71 0.81
CA PRO A 352 17.33 -17.62 1.95
C PRO A 352 16.75 -19.02 1.66
N THR A 353 15.69 -19.07 0.86
CA THR A 353 15.07 -20.27 0.31
C THR A 353 14.70 -20.01 -1.15
N VAL A 354 14.76 -21.03 -2.00
CA VAL A 354 14.32 -20.97 -3.40
C VAL A 354 13.36 -22.10 -3.67
N ALA A 355 12.23 -21.81 -4.32
CA ALA A 355 11.27 -22.83 -4.73
C ALA A 355 11.83 -23.65 -5.91
N ASP A 356 11.48 -24.93 -5.98
CA ASP A 356 12.05 -25.85 -6.98
C ASP A 356 11.76 -25.40 -8.43
N ASP A 357 10.62 -24.76 -8.67
CA ASP A 357 10.19 -24.25 -9.97
C ASP A 357 10.91 -22.97 -10.41
N TRP A 358 11.66 -22.31 -9.52
CA TRP A 358 12.51 -21.18 -9.86
C TRP A 358 13.84 -21.60 -10.49
N HIS A 359 14.23 -22.88 -10.34
CA HIS A 359 15.47 -23.38 -10.91
C HIS A 359 15.48 -23.28 -12.44
N GLY A 360 16.59 -22.81 -13.00
CA GLY A 360 16.72 -22.51 -14.43
C GLY A 360 16.12 -21.17 -14.88
N GLN A 361 15.40 -20.46 -14.01
CA GLN A 361 14.74 -19.19 -14.34
C GLN A 361 15.51 -17.98 -13.77
N PRO A 362 15.52 -16.83 -14.46
CA PRO A 362 16.21 -15.65 -13.99
C PRO A 362 15.53 -15.03 -12.77
N ILE A 363 16.33 -14.45 -11.88
CA ILE A 363 15.88 -13.64 -10.73
C ILE A 363 16.60 -12.29 -10.81
N ASP A 364 15.90 -11.20 -10.53
CA ASP A 364 16.48 -9.87 -10.52
C ASP A 364 15.89 -9.02 -9.39
N VAL A 365 16.76 -8.44 -8.56
CA VAL A 365 16.39 -7.62 -7.40
C VAL A 365 17.26 -6.39 -7.40
N ARG A 366 16.66 -5.20 -7.44
CA ARG A 366 17.40 -3.93 -7.57
C ARG A 366 17.00 -2.94 -6.49
N GLY A 367 18.00 -2.38 -5.81
CA GLY A 367 17.81 -1.24 -4.91
C GLY A 367 17.23 -1.60 -3.54
N LEU A 368 17.43 -2.83 -3.05
CA LEU A 368 16.99 -3.23 -1.72
C LEU A 368 17.82 -2.48 -0.68
N ALA A 369 17.20 -1.61 0.10
CA ALA A 369 17.88 -0.92 1.19
C ALA A 369 17.97 -1.84 2.41
N THR A 370 19.11 -1.81 3.09
CA THR A 370 19.35 -2.61 4.31
C THR A 370 20.24 -1.84 5.28
N ALA A 371 20.32 -2.29 6.54
CA ALA A 371 21.24 -1.72 7.52
C ALA A 371 22.73 -1.87 7.14
N VAL A 372 23.04 -2.70 6.13
CA VAL A 372 24.40 -2.94 5.62
C VAL A 372 24.65 -2.30 4.26
N GLY A 373 23.79 -1.38 3.84
CA GLY A 373 23.85 -0.68 2.55
C GLY A 373 22.76 -1.14 1.58
N SER A 374 22.67 -0.45 0.45
CA SER A 374 21.79 -0.85 -0.64
C SER A 374 22.38 -2.05 -1.39
N VAL A 375 21.57 -3.03 -1.73
CA VAL A 375 21.97 -4.28 -2.36
C VAL A 375 21.12 -4.52 -3.61
N SER A 376 21.79 -4.89 -4.70
CA SER A 376 21.16 -5.39 -5.91
C SER A 376 21.81 -6.72 -6.28
N PHE A 377 21.03 -7.66 -6.80
CA PHE A 377 21.57 -8.92 -7.28
C PHE A 377 20.71 -9.53 -8.38
N SER A 378 21.34 -10.36 -9.20
CA SER A 378 20.67 -11.13 -10.25
C SER A 378 21.17 -12.57 -10.25
N VAL A 379 20.29 -13.50 -10.61
CA VAL A 379 20.65 -14.90 -10.86
C VAL A 379 20.40 -15.21 -12.33
N ARG A 380 21.44 -15.73 -13.00
CA ARG A 380 21.38 -16.26 -14.37
C ARG A 380 21.80 -17.73 -14.35
N TRP A 381 21.50 -18.49 -15.39
CA TRP A 381 21.78 -19.94 -15.41
C TRP A 381 22.71 -20.34 -16.56
N HIS A 382 23.70 -21.17 -16.24
CA HIS A 382 24.62 -21.79 -17.18
C HIS A 382 24.50 -23.32 -17.06
N GLY A 383 23.57 -23.91 -17.81
CA GLY A 383 23.19 -25.31 -17.62
C GLY A 383 22.46 -25.48 -16.29
N ASP A 384 22.97 -26.36 -15.43
CA ASP A 384 22.43 -26.64 -14.09
C ASP A 384 23.00 -25.73 -12.99
N ARG A 385 23.94 -24.84 -13.33
CA ARG A 385 24.61 -23.96 -12.37
C ARG A 385 24.09 -22.52 -12.41
N PRO A 386 23.69 -21.93 -11.28
CA PRO A 386 23.35 -20.53 -11.20
C PRO A 386 24.61 -19.65 -11.11
N ALA A 387 24.65 -18.56 -11.87
CA ALA A 387 25.58 -17.46 -11.72
C ALA A 387 24.89 -16.33 -10.95
N LEU A 388 25.43 -16.01 -9.77
CA LEU A 388 25.00 -14.90 -8.92
C LEU A 388 25.87 -13.68 -9.22
N LEU A 389 25.22 -12.58 -9.58
CA LEU A 389 25.83 -11.26 -9.70
C LEU A 389 25.28 -10.40 -8.57
N TRP A 390 26.14 -9.65 -7.88
CA TRP A 390 25.70 -8.76 -6.82
C TRP A 390 26.47 -7.45 -6.81
N GLU A 391 25.84 -6.43 -6.27
CA GLU A 391 26.42 -5.13 -5.97
C GLU A 391 25.84 -4.61 -4.65
N ARG A 392 26.71 -4.05 -3.81
CA ARG A 392 26.37 -3.43 -2.53
C ARG A 392 27.03 -2.06 -2.39
N ILE A 393 26.20 -1.06 -2.14
CA ILE A 393 26.59 0.35 -2.01
C ILE A 393 26.35 0.80 -0.56
N GLY A 394 27.35 1.42 0.07
CA GLY A 394 27.26 1.87 1.47
C GLY A 394 27.45 0.74 2.50
N GLY A 395 27.35 1.05 3.79
CA GLY A 395 27.54 0.09 4.90
C GLY A 395 28.96 -0.44 5.10
N SER A 396 29.16 -1.36 6.06
CA SER A 396 30.47 -1.91 6.46
C SER A 396 31.12 -2.80 5.38
N ASP A 397 32.45 -2.86 5.30
CA ASP A 397 33.20 -3.79 4.43
C ASP A 397 33.24 -5.23 4.96
N THR A 398 32.82 -5.47 6.20
CA THR A 398 32.92 -6.77 6.87
C THR A 398 31.65 -7.64 6.76
N VAL A 399 30.72 -7.24 5.89
CA VAL A 399 29.43 -7.90 5.72
C VAL A 399 29.61 -9.16 4.90
N GLU A 400 29.23 -10.31 5.45
CA GLU A 400 29.24 -11.59 4.75
C GLU A 400 27.92 -11.77 3.99
N ILE A 401 27.99 -11.87 2.67
CA ILE A 401 26.88 -12.19 1.77
C ILE A 401 26.84 -13.70 1.55
N ARG A 402 25.65 -14.29 1.61
CA ARG A 402 25.37 -15.72 1.36
C ARG A 402 24.18 -15.89 0.44
N CYS A 403 24.08 -17.05 -0.20
CA CYS A 403 22.94 -17.41 -1.05
C CYS A 403 22.46 -18.83 -0.75
N PRO A 404 21.98 -19.11 0.49
CA PRO A 404 21.82 -20.48 0.96
C PRO A 404 20.70 -21.26 0.27
N GLY A 405 19.71 -20.58 -0.34
CA GLY A 405 18.68 -21.24 -1.12
C GLY A 405 19.20 -21.84 -2.44
N LEU A 406 20.35 -21.38 -2.95
CA LEU A 406 20.99 -21.94 -4.15
C LEU A 406 22.27 -22.72 -3.84
N ASP A 407 23.16 -22.16 -3.03
CA ASP A 407 24.42 -22.77 -2.60
C ASP A 407 24.70 -22.46 -1.11
N PRO A 408 24.36 -23.38 -0.20
CA PRO A 408 24.60 -23.23 1.24
C PRO A 408 26.08 -23.03 1.61
N GLY A 409 27.00 -23.49 0.76
CA GLY A 409 28.44 -23.41 0.99
C GLY A 409 29.05 -22.09 0.55
N TRP A 410 28.39 -21.34 -0.32
CA TRP A 410 28.91 -20.09 -0.86
C TRP A 410 28.80 -18.92 0.12
N CYS A 411 29.84 -18.10 0.16
CA CYS A 411 29.83 -16.80 0.84
C CYS A 411 30.86 -15.85 0.20
N SER A 412 30.62 -14.54 0.29
CA SER A 412 31.57 -13.50 -0.10
C SER A 412 31.49 -12.30 0.87
N THR A 413 32.58 -11.55 1.02
CA THR A 413 32.58 -10.23 1.68
C THR A 413 32.78 -9.08 0.69
N GLU A 414 32.96 -9.40 -0.59
CA GLU A 414 33.17 -8.38 -1.62
C GLU A 414 31.89 -7.57 -1.85
N ARG A 415 32.05 -6.26 -2.09
CA ARG A 415 30.92 -5.36 -2.35
C ARG A 415 30.22 -5.67 -3.66
N SER A 416 30.95 -6.12 -4.65
CA SER A 416 30.39 -6.53 -5.93
C SER A 416 31.16 -7.71 -6.48
N GLY A 417 30.52 -8.50 -7.33
CA GLY A 417 31.17 -9.64 -7.96
C GLY A 417 30.21 -10.51 -8.75
N GLU A 418 30.79 -11.55 -9.32
CA GLU A 418 30.10 -12.62 -10.03
C GLU A 418 30.64 -13.96 -9.51
N ALA A 419 29.73 -14.89 -9.21
CA ALA A 419 30.09 -16.22 -8.76
C ALA A 419 29.22 -17.28 -9.45
N LEU A 420 29.86 -18.26 -10.08
CA LEU A 420 29.20 -19.47 -10.54
C LEU A 420 29.06 -20.44 -9.37
N LEU A 421 27.83 -20.59 -8.88
CA LEU A 421 27.49 -21.39 -7.71
C LEU A 421 27.50 -22.89 -8.03
N ALA A 422 27.51 -23.72 -6.98
CA ALA A 422 27.26 -25.14 -7.13
C ALA A 422 25.86 -25.40 -7.73
N PRO A 423 25.66 -26.51 -8.47
CA PRO A 423 24.32 -26.88 -8.90
C PRO A 423 23.42 -27.09 -7.67
N PRO A 424 22.17 -26.59 -7.70
CA PRO A 424 21.25 -26.76 -6.58
C PRO A 424 21.07 -28.25 -6.28
N ALA A 425 20.91 -28.59 -5.00
CA ALA A 425 20.56 -29.95 -4.64
C ALA A 425 19.21 -30.29 -5.30
N THR A 426 19.20 -31.23 -6.24
CA THR A 426 17.95 -31.68 -6.86
C THR A 426 17.07 -32.28 -5.76
N PRO A 427 15.81 -31.84 -5.60
CA PRO A 427 14.91 -32.48 -4.66
C PRO A 427 14.78 -33.96 -5.03
N ALA A 428 14.98 -34.85 -4.04
CA ALA A 428 14.79 -36.27 -4.24
C ALA A 428 13.34 -36.50 -4.68
N THR A 429 13.16 -36.96 -5.91
CA THR A 429 11.84 -37.30 -6.46
C THR A 429 11.22 -38.35 -5.54
N SER A 430 10.15 -37.99 -4.84
CA SER A 430 9.39 -38.88 -3.95
C SER A 430 8.29 -39.59 -4.73
#